data_AF-A0A6I5CTS4-F1
#
_entry.id   AF-A0A6I5CTS4-F1
#
_cell.length_a   1.000
_cell.length_b   1.000
_cell.length_c   1.000
_cell.angle_alpha   90.00
_cell.angle_beta   90.00
_cell.angle_gamma   90.00
#
_symmetry.space_group_name_H-M   'P 1'
#
loop_
_entity.id
_entity.type
_entity.pdbx_description
1 polymer ?
#
loop_
_entity_poly.entity_id
_entity_poly.type
_entity_poly.pdbx_seq_one_letter_code
_entity_poly.pdbx_strand_id
1 'polypeptide(L)'
;GTDGPARFAASPLAPRVLRVLAEVTDPAAASAEASARALLAAVGDAHGRPVLLHGEEAGTWPVLTLAARLGLPTRIGLEDTLHLPDGEPAASNAQLAADALRLLRRQDGAP
;
A
#
# COMPACT_ATOMS: atom_id res chain seq x y z
N GLY A 1 4.49 -1.42 -15.51
CA GLY A 1 5.41 -1.84 -14.44
C GLY A 1 6.81 -2.07 -15.01
N THR A 2 7.81 -2.20 -14.15
CA THR A 2 9.21 -2.51 -14.52
C THR A 2 9.52 -4.00 -14.31
N ASP A 3 10.75 -4.41 -14.62
CA ASP A 3 11.29 -5.75 -14.29
C ASP A 3 11.79 -5.87 -12.83
N GLY A 4 11.61 -4.82 -12.02
CA GLY A 4 12.11 -4.73 -10.64
C GLY A 4 11.76 -5.92 -9.75
N PRO A 5 10.51 -6.40 -9.70
CA PRO A 5 10.15 -7.58 -8.91
C PRO A 5 10.91 -8.84 -9.32
N ALA A 6 11.07 -9.09 -10.62
CA ALA A 6 11.83 -10.24 -11.12
C ALA A 6 13.33 -10.12 -10.77
N ARG A 7 13.90 -8.91 -10.90
CA ARG A 7 15.29 -8.64 -10.51
C ARG A 7 15.51 -8.77 -9.00
N PHE A 8 14.55 -8.34 -8.20
CA PHE A 8 14.57 -8.54 -6.75
C PHE A 8 14.50 -10.04 -6.43
N ALA A 9 13.58 -10.79 -7.04
CA ALA A 9 13.43 -12.22 -6.81
C ALA A 9 14.74 -13.01 -7.07
N ALA A 10 15.50 -12.64 -8.11
CA ALA A 10 16.79 -13.25 -8.44
C ALA A 10 17.99 -12.72 -7.63
N SER A 11 17.81 -11.68 -6.81
CA SER A 11 18.90 -11.02 -6.10
C SER A 11 19.35 -11.82 -4.87
N PRO A 12 20.66 -12.03 -4.66
CA PRO A 12 21.17 -12.65 -3.43
C PRO A 12 20.96 -11.77 -2.19
N LEU A 13 20.59 -10.50 -2.37
CA LEU A 13 20.28 -9.59 -1.27
C LEU A 13 18.80 -9.66 -0.84
N ALA A 14 17.93 -10.27 -1.65
CA ALA A 14 16.49 -10.31 -1.39
C ALA A 14 16.11 -10.91 -0.01
N PRO A 15 16.67 -12.05 0.43
CA PRO A 15 16.35 -12.58 1.76
C PRO A 15 16.94 -11.75 2.91
N ARG A 16 17.78 -10.74 2.61
CA ARG A 16 18.49 -9.92 3.61
C ARG A 16 17.82 -8.57 3.88
N VAL A 17 16.75 -8.22 3.14
CA VAL A 17 16.04 -6.95 3.37
C VAL A 17 15.11 -7.04 4.58
N LEU A 18 14.89 -5.92 5.27
CA LEU A 18 13.94 -5.88 6.38
C LEU A 18 12.50 -6.15 5.89
N ARG A 19 12.11 -5.53 4.78
CA ARG A 19 10.78 -5.60 4.16
C ARG A 19 10.85 -5.14 2.71
N VAL A 20 9.82 -5.46 1.93
CA VAL A 20 9.59 -4.89 0.59
C VAL A 20 8.58 -3.76 0.71
N LEU A 21 8.90 -2.60 0.12
CA LEU A 21 7.93 -1.51 -0.07
C LEU A 21 7.30 -1.68 -1.45
N ALA A 22 6.02 -2.03 -1.50
CA ALA A 22 5.23 -2.14 -2.72
C ALA A 22 4.44 -0.84 -2.90
N GLU A 23 4.96 0.02 -3.77
CA GLU A 23 4.37 1.31 -4.13
C GLU A 23 3.51 1.19 -5.39
N VAL A 24 2.24 1.58 -5.27
CA VAL A 24 1.30 1.61 -6.39
C VAL A 24 1.25 3.02 -6.95
N THR A 25 2.01 3.25 -8.02
CA THR A 25 2.09 4.55 -8.73
C THR A 25 0.94 4.76 -9.72
N ASP A 26 -0.20 4.10 -9.50
CA ASP A 26 -1.42 4.32 -10.27
C ASP A 26 -2.25 5.35 -9.50
N PRO A 27 -2.31 6.61 -9.98
CA PRO A 27 -2.93 7.69 -9.21
C PRO A 27 -4.46 7.59 -9.22
N ALA A 28 -5.05 6.75 -10.08
CA ALA A 28 -6.49 6.69 -10.27
C ALA A 28 -7.16 5.71 -9.29
N ALA A 29 -8.09 6.22 -8.48
CA ALA A 29 -8.84 5.43 -7.51
C ALA A 29 -9.51 4.17 -8.12
N ALA A 30 -9.99 4.29 -9.36
CA ALA A 30 -10.74 3.23 -10.05
C ALA A 30 -9.87 2.03 -10.47
N SER A 31 -8.57 2.23 -10.72
CA SER A 31 -7.65 1.18 -11.21
C SER A 31 -6.58 0.79 -10.19
N ALA A 32 -6.32 1.63 -9.18
CA ALA A 32 -5.26 1.41 -8.21
C ALA A 32 -5.35 0.06 -7.48
N GLU A 33 -6.55 -0.45 -7.17
CA GLU A 33 -6.68 -1.77 -6.56
C GLU A 33 -6.20 -2.89 -7.50
N ALA A 34 -6.55 -2.83 -8.79
CA ALA A 34 -6.11 -3.81 -9.77
C ALA A 34 -4.59 -3.75 -9.97
N SER A 35 -4.04 -2.54 -10.04
CA SER A 35 -2.60 -2.28 -10.10
C SER A 35 -1.86 -2.84 -8.88
N ALA A 36 -2.43 -2.67 -7.67
CA ALA A 36 -1.90 -3.23 -6.43
C ALA A 36 -1.84 -4.76 -6.46
N ARG A 37 -2.93 -5.43 -6.89
CA ARG A 37 -2.98 -6.90 -7.00
C ARG A 37 -1.96 -7.43 -8.00
N ALA A 38 -1.81 -6.75 -9.14
CA ALA A 38 -0.80 -7.11 -10.13
C ALA A 38 0.63 -6.95 -9.58
N LEU A 39 0.90 -5.88 -8.84
CA LEU A 39 2.20 -5.66 -8.19
C LEU A 39 2.50 -6.74 -7.14
N LEU A 40 1.54 -7.05 -6.26
CA LEU A 40 1.70 -8.09 -5.25
C LEU A 40 1.95 -9.46 -5.89
N ALA A 41 1.24 -9.79 -6.97
CA ALA A 41 1.47 -11.03 -7.72
C ALA A 41 2.89 -11.08 -8.32
N ALA A 42 3.42 -9.95 -8.80
CA ALA A 42 4.78 -9.87 -9.33
C ALA A 42 5.86 -9.95 -8.24
N VAL A 43 5.60 -9.40 -7.04
CA VAL A 43 6.49 -9.50 -5.87
C VAL A 43 6.54 -10.94 -5.33
N GLY A 44 5.45 -11.70 -5.46
CA GLY A 44 5.39 -13.10 -5.04
C GLY A 44 5.49 -13.25 -3.52
N ASP A 45 6.23 -14.25 -3.06
CA ASP A 45 6.43 -14.53 -1.62
C ASP A 45 7.39 -13.54 -0.93
N ALA A 46 8.02 -12.64 -1.70
CA ALA A 46 9.04 -11.71 -1.23
C ALA A 46 10.15 -12.38 -0.40
N HIS A 47 10.51 -13.64 -0.69
CA HIS A 47 11.45 -14.43 0.13
C HIS A 47 11.03 -14.53 1.61
N GLY A 48 9.72 -14.59 1.87
CA GLY A 48 9.15 -14.59 3.21
C GLY A 48 9.31 -13.26 3.97
N ARG A 49 9.72 -12.17 3.29
CA ARG A 49 9.85 -10.85 3.91
C ARG A 49 8.49 -10.14 3.95
N PRO A 50 8.21 -9.33 4.98
CA PRO A 50 6.99 -8.52 5.03
C PRO A 50 6.89 -7.59 3.81
N VAL A 51 5.68 -7.48 3.24
CA VAL A 51 5.38 -6.54 2.16
C VAL A 51 4.53 -5.40 2.72
N LEU A 52 5.04 -4.17 2.67
CA LEU A 52 4.28 -2.97 2.99
C LEU A 52 3.64 -2.44 1.71
N LEU A 53 2.32 -2.29 1.69
CA LEU A 53 1.57 -1.80 0.54
C LEU A 53 1.09 -0.36 0.78
N HIS A 54 1.36 0.54 -0.16
CA HIS A 54 0.77 1.88 -0.21
C HIS A 54 0.55 2.30 -1.66
N GLY A 55 -0.34 3.28 -1.86
CA GLY A 55 -0.57 3.92 -3.15
C GLY A 55 -0.33 5.42 -3.04
N GLU A 56 -0.47 6.11 -4.16
CA GLU A 56 -0.33 7.56 -4.26
C GLU A 56 -1.64 8.22 -4.74
N GLU A 57 -1.75 9.52 -4.51
CA GLU A 57 -2.83 10.39 -4.96
C GLU A 57 -4.21 9.81 -4.61
N ALA A 58 -5.13 9.75 -5.58
CA ALA A 58 -6.47 9.20 -5.39
C ALA A 58 -6.46 7.66 -5.24
N GLY A 59 -5.36 6.99 -5.59
CA GLY A 59 -5.14 5.56 -5.37
C GLY A 59 -4.84 5.20 -3.91
N THR A 60 -4.41 6.17 -3.10
CA THR A 60 -3.96 5.94 -1.71
C THR A 60 -4.98 5.21 -0.83
N TRP A 61 -6.21 5.72 -0.74
CA TRP A 61 -7.24 5.13 0.12
C TRP A 61 -7.77 3.77 -0.37
N PRO A 62 -8.02 3.55 -1.68
CA PRO A 62 -8.30 2.22 -2.21
C PRO A 62 -7.20 1.19 -1.91
N VAL A 63 -5.93 1.56 -2.09
CA VAL A 63 -4.79 0.67 -1.84
C VAL A 63 -4.63 0.38 -0.33
N LEU A 64 -4.81 1.39 0.53
CA LEU A 64 -4.81 1.21 1.98
C LEU A 64 -5.95 0.27 2.43
N THR A 65 -7.14 0.40 1.82
CA THR A 65 -8.27 -0.51 2.07
C THR A 65 -7.95 -1.94 1.63
N LEU A 66 -7.26 -2.12 0.51
CA LEU A 66 -6.78 -3.43 0.10
C LEU A 66 -5.74 -3.98 1.09
N ALA A 67 -4.77 -3.18 1.51
CA ALA A 67 -3.75 -3.58 2.48
C ALA A 67 -4.41 -4.08 3.78
N ALA A 68 -5.42 -3.34 4.27
CA ALA A 68 -6.22 -3.72 5.43
C ALA A 68 -6.90 -5.10 5.26
N ARG A 69 -7.61 -5.30 4.13
CA ARG A 69 -8.30 -6.59 3.84
C ARG A 69 -7.33 -7.77 3.71
N LEU A 70 -6.10 -7.52 3.27
CA LEU A 70 -5.06 -8.53 3.12
C LEU A 70 -4.22 -8.72 4.39
N GLY A 71 -4.47 -7.95 5.46
CA GLY A 71 -3.65 -7.97 6.67
C GLY A 71 -2.20 -7.50 6.45
N LEU A 72 -1.96 -6.69 5.41
CA LEU A 72 -0.62 -6.20 5.07
C LEU A 72 -0.29 -4.92 5.85
N PRO A 73 0.98 -4.73 6.26
CA PRO A 73 1.48 -3.42 6.68
C PRO A 73 1.18 -2.35 5.62
N THR A 74 0.92 -1.12 6.06
CA THR A 74 0.67 0.02 5.17
C THR A 74 1.38 1.28 5.65
N ARG A 75 1.36 2.32 4.83
CA ARG A 75 1.91 3.66 5.07
C ARG A 75 0.86 4.68 4.62
N ILE A 76 0.84 5.81 5.31
CA ILE A 76 0.05 6.98 4.92
C ILE A 76 0.80 8.25 5.33
N GLY A 77 0.74 9.29 4.50
CA GLY A 77 1.25 10.63 4.79
C GLY A 77 0.98 11.59 3.63
N LEU A 78 1.33 12.86 3.82
CA LEU A 78 1.17 13.93 2.83
C LEU A 78 2.00 13.70 1.55
N GLU A 79 3.02 12.85 1.62
CA GLU A 79 3.76 12.36 0.45
C GLU A 79 2.90 11.44 -0.41
N ASP A 80 2.01 10.65 0.21
CA ASP A 80 1.15 9.70 -0.49
C ASP A 80 -0.10 10.39 -1.02
N THR A 81 -0.75 11.24 -0.22
CA THR A 81 -1.96 11.97 -0.63
C THR A 81 -2.16 13.25 0.18
N LEU A 82 -2.79 14.24 -0.46
CA LEU A 82 -3.20 15.49 0.19
C LEU A 82 -4.67 15.48 0.63
N HIS A 83 -5.43 14.41 0.36
CA HIS A 83 -6.87 14.36 0.60
C HIS A 83 -7.25 13.24 1.58
N LEU A 84 -8.29 13.48 2.36
CA LEU A 84 -8.97 12.53 3.22
C LEU A 84 -9.84 11.56 2.38
N PRO A 85 -10.40 10.48 2.97
CA PRO A 85 -11.18 9.51 2.21
C PRO A 85 -12.45 10.07 1.57
N ASP A 86 -12.98 11.17 2.10
CA ASP A 86 -14.15 11.90 1.57
C ASP A 86 -13.77 12.93 0.50
N GLY A 87 -12.48 13.10 0.23
CA GLY A 87 -11.95 14.05 -0.76
C GLY A 87 -11.60 15.42 -0.19
N GLU A 88 -11.88 15.69 1.09
CA GLU A 88 -11.48 16.97 1.70
C GLU A 88 -9.96 17.06 1.89
N PRO A 89 -9.35 18.25 1.81
CA PRO A 89 -7.92 18.40 2.07
C PRO A 89 -7.53 17.98 3.49
N ALA A 90 -6.45 17.22 3.62
CA ALA A 90 -5.90 16.85 4.91
C ALA A 90 -5.15 18.02 5.55
N ALA A 91 -5.44 18.32 6.82
CA ALA A 91 -4.75 19.38 7.56
C ALA A 91 -3.36 18.96 8.09
N SER A 92 -3.09 17.64 8.19
CA SER A 92 -1.80 17.13 8.68
C SER A 92 -1.62 15.63 8.43
N ASN A 93 -0.37 15.16 8.54
CA ASN A 93 -0.05 13.73 8.64
C ASN A 93 -0.77 13.03 9.81
N ALA A 94 -0.98 13.74 10.93
CA ALA A 94 -1.67 13.16 12.08
C ALA A 94 -3.15 12.88 11.79
N GLN A 95 -3.80 13.74 11.00
CA GLN A 95 -5.18 13.53 10.57
C GLN A 95 -5.27 12.32 9.62
N LEU A 96 -4.40 12.25 8.62
CA LEU A 96 -4.30 11.10 7.71
C LEU A 96 -4.09 9.78 8.47
N ALA A 97 -3.16 9.75 9.41
CA ALA A 97 -2.90 8.58 10.24
C ALA A 97 -4.11 8.20 11.11
N ALA A 98 -4.83 9.18 11.68
CA ALA A 98 -6.03 8.92 12.46
C ALA A 98 -7.15 8.29 11.60
N ASP A 99 -7.38 8.79 10.38
CA ASP A 99 -8.37 8.23 9.47
C ASP A 99 -7.99 6.84 8.95
N ALA A 100 -6.71 6.61 8.64
CA ALA A 100 -6.19 5.28 8.33
C ALA A 100 -6.42 4.30 9.49
N LEU A 101 -6.13 4.69 10.74
CA LEU A 101 -6.38 3.85 11.91
C LEU A 101 -7.86 3.54 12.11
N ARG A 102 -8.77 4.49 11.86
CA ARG A 102 -10.21 4.23 11.89
C ARG A 102 -10.62 3.20 10.84
N LEU A 103 -10.04 3.28 9.65
CA LEU A 103 -10.30 2.31 8.58
C LEU A 103 -9.79 0.92 8.95
N LEU A 104 -8.54 0.80 9.41
CA LEU A 104 -7.94 -0.48 9.79
C LEU A 104 -8.75 -1.19 10.89
N ARG A 105 -9.15 -0.46 11.94
CA ARG A 105 -9.97 -0.99 13.03
C ARG A 105 -11.35 -1.50 12.59
N ARG A 106 -11.93 -0.95 11.52
CA ARG A 106 -13.20 -1.44 10.96
C ARG A 106 -13.02 -2.79 10.27
N GLN A 107 -11.84 -3.06 9.71
CA GLN A 107 -11.54 -4.31 9.01
C GLN A 107 -11.16 -5.42 10.00
N ASP A 108 -10.50 -5.08 11.11
CA ASP A 108 -10.17 -6.05 12.18
C ASP A 108 -11.42 -6.62 12.89
N GLY A 109 -12.56 -5.92 12.81
CA GLY A 109 -13.83 -6.34 13.40
C GLY A 109 -14.82 -7.01 12.44
N ALA A 110 -14.42 -7.24 11.18
CA ALA A 110 -15.25 -7.97 10.21
C ALA A 110 -15.13 -9.49 10.47
N PRO A 111 -16.27 -10.22 10.55
CA PRO A 111 -16.28 -11.67 10.82
C PRO A 111 -15.68 -12.51 9.68
#